data_AF-A0A239HNI4-F1
#
_entry.id   AF-A0A239HNI4-F1
#
_cell.length_a   1.000
_cell.length_b   1.000
_cell.length_c   1.000
_cell.angle_alpha   90.00
_cell.angle_beta   90.00
_cell.angle_gamma   90.00
#
_symmetry.space_group_name_H-M   'P 1'
#
loop_
_entity.id
_entity.type
_entity.pdbx_description
1 polymer ?
#
loop_
_entity_poly.entity_id
_entity_poly.type
_entity_poly.pdbx_seq_one_letter_code
_entity_poly.pdbx_strand_id
1 'polypeptide(L)'
;MAKLLAVNVGLPQDVPWQGRNVYTGVWKQAVTGPRMVRRLNIDGDGQGDLAGHGGEHRAVLVYQIDSYRHWQEQFGRDDFVYGQFGENFTVDGLPDDEVCIGDQYRIGEAVFEVTQPRVTCYRVGLRMDEPRMPSLLVSHRRPGFYLRVLTEGRVEAGEEIVKVASGPEGVTVAEIDALLYLPGHPRDQLARALRVPALSPGWKGSLQALLDQAEGVPGKPAGNAGLASTGPPPAWDGFRPLKVARIDAESRSVFSLTLAAVDGAPLPAALPGQFLTFRMRPDTAGPPVIRSYSMSGRPGSAWYRISVKQEPRGVASGYLRAHLRVGDVLDVAAPRGVFTLRAGDSPVLLVSAGIGATPVLAMLHALAAARDPREVWWLYGTRDGAEHPFAQESRDLLARLPNAHEYVCYSRPAPDDRRGVDYETAGRISADLLDGLRVPRAADAYLCGPPAFMHELPAALASAGLTPSRIHTEIFGAGRALTPGLTDVAARPVHPPAGPPGPGPAISFARSGLTVEWDPSYASLLELAEACDVPTRWSCRTGVCHTCESGLLSGAVGYSPEPVEAPTEGDVLICCSQPRDDLVLDL
;
A
#
# COMPACT_ATOMS: atom_id res chain seq x y z
N MET A 1 -21.22 -25.16 27.77
CA MET A 1 -19.88 -24.68 28.14
C MET A 1 -18.99 -24.88 26.93
N ALA A 2 -18.13 -23.91 26.60
CA ALA A 2 -17.27 -24.03 25.43
C ALA A 2 -16.14 -25.06 25.68
N LYS A 3 -15.74 -25.78 24.63
CA LYS A 3 -14.78 -26.89 24.73
C LYS A 3 -13.75 -26.84 23.61
N LEU A 4 -12.50 -27.13 23.93
CA LEU A 4 -11.45 -27.32 22.93
C LEU A 4 -11.57 -28.73 22.34
N LEU A 5 -11.89 -28.84 21.05
CA LEU A 5 -12.04 -30.14 20.39
C LEU A 5 -10.73 -30.67 19.83
N ALA A 6 -9.86 -29.77 19.34
CA ALA A 6 -8.57 -30.14 18.80
C ALA A 6 -7.53 -29.02 18.93
N VAL A 7 -6.28 -29.43 19.16
CA VAL A 7 -5.09 -28.61 18.96
C VAL A 7 -4.50 -29.02 17.63
N ASN A 8 -4.38 -28.07 16.70
CA ASN A 8 -3.83 -28.28 15.37
C ASN A 8 -2.53 -27.49 15.22
N VAL A 9 -1.51 -28.14 14.68
CA VAL A 9 -0.19 -27.52 14.44
C VAL A 9 0.32 -27.89 13.05
N GLY A 10 1.16 -27.03 12.48
CA GLY A 10 1.85 -27.31 11.23
C GLY A 10 3.01 -26.34 11.02
N LEU A 11 4.17 -26.87 10.64
CA LEU A 11 5.28 -26.04 10.20
C LEU A 11 5.02 -25.53 8.78
N PRO A 12 5.41 -24.29 8.44
CA PRO A 12 5.23 -23.78 7.10
C PRO A 12 6.02 -24.59 6.08
N GLN A 13 5.40 -24.81 4.93
CA GLN A 13 5.94 -25.59 3.83
C GLN A 13 5.68 -24.89 2.50
N ASP A 14 6.49 -25.20 1.50
CA ASP A 14 6.26 -24.76 0.12
C ASP A 14 5.14 -25.59 -0.52
N VAL A 15 4.18 -24.90 -1.11
CA VAL A 15 3.05 -25.51 -1.81
C VAL A 15 2.99 -24.98 -3.25
N PRO A 16 3.08 -25.85 -4.27
CA PRO A 16 2.92 -25.45 -5.65
C PRO A 16 1.51 -24.91 -5.92
N TRP A 17 1.43 -23.69 -6.46
CA TRP A 17 0.17 -23.07 -6.82
C TRP A 17 0.38 -22.05 -7.95
N GLN A 18 -0.41 -22.19 -9.03
CA GLN A 18 -0.34 -21.32 -10.23
C GLN A 18 1.08 -21.14 -10.79
N GLY A 19 1.87 -22.22 -10.81
CA GLY A 19 3.24 -22.20 -11.32
C GLY A 19 4.27 -21.50 -10.42
N ARG A 20 3.90 -21.17 -9.18
CA ARG A 20 4.76 -20.57 -8.15
C ARG A 20 4.73 -21.42 -6.88
N ASN A 21 5.68 -21.18 -5.98
CA ASN A 21 5.64 -21.74 -4.63
C ASN A 21 5.07 -20.74 -3.63
N VAL A 22 4.13 -21.22 -2.83
CA VAL A 22 3.53 -20.51 -1.70
C VAL A 22 4.08 -21.13 -0.42
N TYR A 23 4.88 -20.39 0.33
CA TYR A 23 5.34 -20.78 1.66
C TYR A 23 4.27 -20.44 2.71
N THR A 24 3.69 -21.47 3.33
CA THR A 24 2.48 -21.30 4.15
C THR A 24 2.34 -22.33 5.25
N GLY A 25 1.84 -21.89 6.41
CA GLY A 25 1.44 -22.72 7.56
C GLY A 25 -0.06 -23.01 7.63
N VAL A 26 -0.79 -22.89 6.50
CA VAL A 26 -2.25 -23.18 6.48
C VAL A 26 -2.55 -24.69 6.55
N TRP A 27 -1.57 -25.55 6.23
CA TRP A 27 -1.68 -26.99 6.43
C TRP A 27 -1.36 -27.36 7.88
N LYS A 28 -2.40 -27.36 8.72
CA LYS A 28 -2.32 -27.87 10.09
C LYS A 28 -2.98 -29.23 10.21
N GLN A 29 -2.54 -29.99 11.19
CA GLN A 29 -3.10 -31.30 11.54
C GLN A 29 -3.35 -31.36 13.04
N ALA A 30 -4.44 -32.03 13.42
CA ALA A 30 -4.74 -32.29 14.82
C ALA A 30 -3.65 -33.17 15.45
N VAL A 31 -3.22 -32.82 16.66
CA VAL A 31 -2.23 -33.58 17.43
C VAL A 31 -2.83 -34.10 18.73
N THR A 32 -2.32 -35.25 19.16
CA THR A 32 -2.67 -35.85 20.46
C THR A 32 -1.70 -35.40 21.56
N GLY A 33 -2.19 -35.37 22.80
CA GLY A 33 -1.40 -35.01 23.98
C GLY A 33 -1.27 -33.50 24.20
N PRO A 34 -0.77 -33.09 25.38
CA PRO A 34 -0.63 -31.68 25.72
C PRO A 34 0.45 -30.99 24.88
N ARG A 35 0.17 -29.75 24.47
CA ARG A 35 1.09 -28.87 23.74
C ARG A 35 1.39 -27.62 24.54
N MET A 36 2.65 -27.21 24.54
CA MET A 36 3.04 -25.94 25.15
C MET A 36 2.65 -24.80 24.23
N VAL A 37 1.88 -23.86 24.76
CA VAL A 37 1.54 -22.61 24.10
C VAL A 37 2.55 -21.54 24.51
N ARG A 38 3.16 -20.89 23.53
CA ARG A 38 4.16 -19.83 23.67
C ARG A 38 3.57 -18.48 23.31
N ARG A 39 4.28 -17.40 23.64
CA ARG A 39 3.88 -16.02 23.32
C ARG A 39 3.51 -15.81 21.84
N LEU A 40 4.16 -16.51 20.92
CA LEU A 40 4.02 -16.28 19.47
C LEU A 40 3.36 -17.43 18.69
N ASN A 41 3.28 -18.63 19.27
CA ASN A 41 2.80 -19.84 18.60
C ASN A 41 2.51 -20.99 19.59
N ILE A 42 2.18 -22.16 19.06
CA ILE A 42 2.10 -23.43 19.81
C ILE A 42 3.31 -24.29 19.42
N ASP A 43 3.91 -25.03 20.36
CA ASP A 43 5.02 -25.93 20.08
C ASP A 43 4.60 -26.96 19.00
N GLY A 44 5.33 -26.97 17.87
CA GLY A 44 5.02 -27.76 16.67
C GLY A 44 4.35 -26.97 15.54
N ASP A 45 3.97 -25.71 15.79
CA ASP A 45 3.37 -24.80 14.82
C ASP A 45 4.34 -23.71 14.37
N GLY A 46 4.21 -23.26 13.12
CA GLY A 46 4.97 -22.12 12.63
C GLY A 46 4.20 -21.22 11.67
N GLN A 47 4.72 -20.00 11.49
CA GLN A 47 4.11 -18.97 10.66
C GLN A 47 4.98 -18.72 9.42
N GLY A 48 4.43 -18.95 8.23
CA GLY A 48 5.18 -18.83 6.96
C GLY A 48 5.44 -17.40 6.52
N ASP A 49 4.78 -16.41 7.13
CA ASP A 49 4.95 -15.00 6.82
C ASP A 49 4.77 -14.17 8.09
N LEU A 50 5.90 -13.76 8.68
CA LEU A 50 5.92 -12.96 9.90
C LEU A 50 5.54 -11.48 9.65
N ALA A 51 5.59 -11.00 8.40
CA ALA A 51 5.24 -9.62 8.07
C ALA A 51 3.72 -9.43 7.95
N GLY A 52 2.99 -10.45 7.49
CA GLY A 52 1.55 -10.38 7.24
C GLY A 52 0.66 -11.33 8.03
N HIS A 53 1.18 -12.44 8.57
CA HIS A 53 0.38 -13.57 9.06
C HIS A 53 0.84 -14.13 10.42
N GLY A 54 1.63 -13.35 11.17
CA GLY A 54 2.21 -13.78 12.42
C GLY A 54 2.33 -12.68 13.48
N GLY A 55 3.04 -13.00 14.56
CA GLY A 55 3.28 -12.09 15.67
C GLY A 55 2.28 -12.22 16.82
N GLU A 56 2.50 -11.43 17.87
CA GLU A 56 1.80 -11.54 19.15
C GLU A 56 0.27 -11.50 19.01
N HIS A 57 -0.26 -10.61 18.17
CA HIS A 57 -1.70 -10.48 17.97
C HIS A 57 -2.35 -11.64 17.19
N ARG A 58 -1.58 -12.62 16.71
CA ARG A 58 -2.03 -13.72 15.85
C ARG A 58 -1.43 -15.06 16.26
N ALA A 59 -1.10 -15.21 17.54
CA ALA A 59 -0.39 -16.38 18.06
C ALA A 59 -1.19 -17.67 17.89
N VAL A 60 -2.52 -17.62 18.07
CA VAL A 60 -3.42 -18.77 17.95
C VAL A 60 -4.67 -18.37 17.18
N LEU A 61 -4.96 -19.06 16.07
CA LEU A 61 -6.23 -18.93 15.36
C LEU A 61 -7.27 -19.90 15.91
N VAL A 62 -8.49 -19.43 16.15
CA VAL A 62 -9.64 -20.21 16.63
C VAL A 62 -10.68 -20.32 15.53
N TYR A 63 -11.27 -21.52 15.38
CA TYR A 63 -12.39 -21.73 14.49
C TYR A 63 -13.38 -22.75 15.06
N GLN A 64 -14.67 -22.48 14.88
CA GLN A 64 -15.76 -23.18 15.55
C GLN A 64 -16.26 -24.36 14.73
N ILE A 65 -16.59 -25.47 15.38
CA ILE A 65 -17.17 -26.66 14.73
C ILE A 65 -18.53 -26.39 14.09
N ASP A 66 -19.28 -25.40 14.57
CA ASP A 66 -20.53 -24.97 13.94
C ASP A 66 -20.28 -24.28 12.59
N SER A 67 -19.16 -23.57 12.45
CA SER A 67 -18.74 -23.03 11.15
C SER A 67 -18.35 -24.16 10.19
N TYR A 68 -17.69 -25.23 10.66
CA TYR A 68 -17.45 -26.42 9.85
C TYR A 68 -18.74 -27.03 9.29
N ARG A 69 -19.74 -27.27 10.16
CA ARG A 69 -21.05 -27.82 9.76
C ARG A 69 -21.75 -26.94 8.72
N HIS A 70 -21.72 -25.63 8.95
CA HIS A 70 -22.24 -24.65 7.97
C HIS A 70 -21.57 -24.83 6.60
N TRP A 71 -20.24 -24.93 6.53
CA TRP A 71 -19.54 -25.07 5.24
C TRP A 71 -19.75 -26.44 4.58
N GLN A 72 -19.91 -27.51 5.38
CA GLN A 72 -20.29 -28.83 4.86
C GLN A 72 -21.64 -28.77 4.15
N GLU A 73 -22.62 -28.11 4.76
CA GLU A 73 -23.94 -27.88 4.16
C GLU A 73 -23.87 -26.98 2.92
N GLN A 74 -23.14 -25.85 2.99
CA GLN A 74 -23.02 -24.91 1.87
C GLN A 74 -22.37 -25.53 0.63
N PHE A 75 -21.36 -26.39 0.81
CA PHE A 75 -20.64 -27.01 -0.29
C PHE A 75 -21.13 -28.42 -0.63
N GLY A 76 -22.04 -28.99 0.15
CA GLY A 76 -22.56 -30.34 -0.05
C GLY A 76 -21.47 -31.42 0.03
N ARG A 77 -20.45 -31.24 0.89
CA ARG A 77 -19.33 -32.17 1.09
C ARG A 77 -19.03 -32.36 2.57
N ASP A 78 -18.58 -33.54 2.95
CA ASP A 78 -18.41 -33.96 4.35
C ASP A 78 -16.95 -34.28 4.74
N ASP A 79 -16.00 -34.12 3.82
CA ASP A 79 -14.58 -34.47 3.97
C ASP A 79 -13.75 -33.46 4.79
N PHE A 80 -14.41 -32.71 5.66
CA PHE A 80 -13.77 -31.68 6.47
C PHE A 80 -13.00 -32.28 7.64
N VAL A 81 -11.84 -31.70 7.95
CA VAL A 81 -10.96 -32.16 9.05
C VAL A 81 -10.49 -30.99 9.92
N TYR A 82 -10.21 -31.26 11.19
CA TYR A 82 -9.71 -30.22 12.10
C TYR A 82 -8.38 -29.62 11.61
N GLY A 83 -8.25 -28.30 11.73
CA GLY A 83 -7.12 -27.53 11.20
C GLY A 83 -7.23 -27.18 9.72
N GLN A 84 -8.31 -27.56 9.02
CA GLN A 84 -8.46 -27.31 7.57
C GLN A 84 -8.65 -25.83 7.24
N PHE A 85 -9.19 -25.03 8.17
CA PHE A 85 -9.22 -23.58 8.04
C PHE A 85 -7.89 -22.95 8.48
N GLY A 86 -6.85 -23.75 8.74
CA GLY A 86 -5.55 -23.28 9.22
C GLY A 86 -5.58 -22.79 10.68
N GLU A 87 -6.66 -23.10 11.41
CA GLU A 87 -6.81 -22.77 12.81
C GLU A 87 -5.94 -23.65 13.71
N ASN A 88 -5.49 -23.08 14.82
CA ASN A 88 -4.78 -23.81 15.86
C ASN A 88 -5.75 -24.50 16.83
N PHE A 89 -6.87 -23.86 17.14
CA PHE A 89 -7.89 -24.42 18.03
C PHE A 89 -9.20 -24.59 17.29
N THR A 90 -9.63 -25.85 17.15
CA THR A 90 -11.00 -26.16 16.77
C THR A 90 -11.85 -26.26 18.03
N VAL A 91 -12.93 -25.48 18.13
CA VAL A 91 -13.72 -25.34 19.36
C VAL A 91 -15.19 -25.67 19.16
N ASP A 92 -15.85 -26.08 20.23
CA ASP A 92 -17.31 -26.15 20.36
C ASP A 92 -17.79 -24.96 21.20
N GLY A 93 -18.74 -24.19 20.69
CA GLY A 93 -19.13 -22.87 21.20
C GLY A 93 -18.25 -21.71 20.71
N LEU A 94 -18.30 -20.59 21.43
CA LEU A 94 -17.61 -19.31 21.09
C LEU A 94 -17.99 -18.76 19.70
N PRO A 95 -19.28 -18.52 19.41
CA PRO A 95 -19.69 -18.02 18.11
C PRO A 95 -19.18 -16.59 17.87
N ASP A 96 -18.88 -16.26 16.61
CA ASP A 96 -18.22 -14.99 16.21
C ASP A 96 -19.07 -13.75 16.55
N ASP A 97 -20.38 -13.89 16.72
CA ASP A 97 -21.32 -12.85 17.09
C ASP A 97 -21.55 -12.70 18.61
N GLU A 98 -20.90 -13.53 19.44
CA GLU A 98 -20.91 -13.39 20.90
C GLU A 98 -19.51 -13.08 21.47
N VAL A 99 -18.45 -13.59 20.85
CA VAL A 99 -17.07 -13.35 21.29
C VAL A 99 -16.68 -11.90 21.02
N CYS A 100 -16.18 -11.20 22.03
CA CYS A 100 -15.77 -9.80 21.93
C CYS A 100 -14.25 -9.64 21.84
N ILE A 101 -13.79 -8.61 21.12
CA ILE A 101 -12.37 -8.24 21.14
C ILE A 101 -11.98 -7.78 22.55
N GLY A 102 -10.89 -8.33 23.07
CA GLY A 102 -10.43 -8.14 24.44
C GLY A 102 -11.00 -9.14 25.45
N ASP A 103 -11.91 -10.03 25.05
CA ASP A 103 -12.30 -11.15 25.91
C ASP A 103 -11.07 -12.01 26.24
N GLN A 104 -11.02 -12.50 27.48
CA GLN A 104 -9.94 -13.36 27.95
C GLN A 104 -10.46 -14.74 28.31
N TYR A 105 -9.76 -15.76 27.83
CA TYR A 105 -10.11 -17.16 28.01
C TYR A 105 -8.95 -17.93 28.61
N ARG A 106 -9.25 -18.83 29.55
CA ARG A 106 -8.33 -19.82 30.07
C ARG A 106 -8.65 -21.19 29.48
N ILE A 107 -7.63 -21.86 28.98
CA ILE A 107 -7.68 -23.23 28.47
C ILE A 107 -6.44 -23.93 29.02
N GLY A 108 -6.65 -25.03 29.76
CA GLY A 108 -5.57 -25.68 30.49
C GLY A 108 -4.85 -24.71 31.43
N GLU A 109 -3.53 -24.62 31.26
CA GLU A 109 -2.64 -23.73 32.02
C GLU A 109 -2.49 -22.33 31.39
N ALA A 110 -2.92 -22.15 30.13
CA ALA A 110 -2.68 -20.93 29.37
C ALA A 110 -3.85 -19.92 29.46
N VAL A 111 -3.52 -18.64 29.33
CA VAL A 111 -4.50 -17.54 29.28
C VAL A 111 -4.29 -16.74 28.00
N PHE A 112 -5.41 -16.46 27.33
CA PHE A 112 -5.47 -15.84 26.02
C PHE A 112 -6.32 -14.58 26.04
N GLU A 113 -6.09 -13.68 25.08
CA GLU A 113 -6.95 -12.53 24.83
C GLU A 113 -7.28 -12.42 23.34
N VAL A 114 -8.56 -12.16 23.02
CA VAL A 114 -9.04 -11.95 21.65
C VAL A 114 -8.55 -10.62 21.10
N THR A 115 -7.88 -10.64 19.96
CA THR A 115 -7.19 -9.47 19.40
C THR A 115 -7.78 -8.94 18.11
N GLN A 116 -8.33 -9.83 17.27
CA GLN A 116 -8.88 -9.46 15.97
C GLN A 116 -9.61 -10.64 15.31
N PRO A 117 -10.52 -10.36 14.36
CA PRO A 117 -10.99 -11.38 13.43
C PRO A 117 -9.86 -11.93 12.56
N ARG A 118 -10.15 -13.05 11.90
CA ARG A 118 -9.30 -13.58 10.84
C ARG A 118 -9.16 -12.56 9.71
N VAL A 119 -7.94 -12.39 9.22
CA VAL A 119 -7.72 -11.64 7.98
C VAL A 119 -7.99 -12.55 6.78
N THR A 120 -8.92 -12.10 5.94
CA THR A 120 -9.34 -12.78 4.72
C THR A 120 -8.20 -12.82 3.69
N CYS A 121 -7.71 -14.03 3.34
CA CYS A 121 -6.60 -14.23 2.41
C CYS A 121 -6.81 -15.46 1.51
N TYR A 122 -6.15 -15.50 0.35
CA TYR A 122 -6.30 -16.61 -0.62
C TYR A 122 -5.92 -17.99 -0.07
N ARG A 123 -5.07 -18.08 0.95
CA ARG A 123 -4.54 -19.36 1.48
C ARG A 123 -5.62 -20.29 2.01
N VAL A 124 -6.72 -19.75 2.54
CA VAL A 124 -7.85 -20.60 2.95
C VAL A 124 -8.53 -21.21 1.73
N GLY A 125 -8.72 -20.44 0.65
CA GLY A 125 -9.29 -20.95 -0.58
C GLY A 125 -8.40 -22.00 -1.25
N LEU A 126 -7.09 -21.77 -1.21
CA LEU A 126 -6.08 -22.76 -1.61
C LEU A 126 -6.22 -24.07 -0.83
N ARG A 127 -6.33 -24.02 0.51
CA ARG A 127 -6.41 -25.21 1.37
C ARG A 127 -7.73 -25.96 1.24
N MET A 128 -8.82 -25.21 0.99
CA MET A 128 -10.19 -25.70 0.85
C MET A 128 -10.51 -26.19 -0.56
N ASP A 129 -9.66 -25.89 -1.55
CA ASP A 129 -9.96 -26.03 -2.97
C ASP A 129 -11.25 -25.27 -3.38
N GLU A 130 -11.40 -24.07 -2.83
CA GLU A 130 -12.52 -23.15 -3.12
C GLU A 130 -11.98 -21.71 -3.17
N PRO A 131 -11.65 -21.18 -4.36
CA PRO A 131 -11.06 -19.84 -4.50
C PRO A 131 -11.91 -18.71 -3.92
N ARG A 132 -13.24 -18.89 -3.80
CA ARG A 132 -14.17 -17.88 -3.24
C ARG A 132 -14.26 -17.91 -1.72
N MET A 133 -13.61 -18.87 -1.06
CA MET A 133 -13.64 -18.99 0.40
C MET A 133 -13.34 -17.68 1.14
N PRO A 134 -12.38 -16.83 0.71
CA PRO A 134 -12.12 -15.56 1.37
C PRO A 134 -13.36 -14.65 1.38
N SER A 135 -14.05 -14.49 0.25
CA SER A 135 -15.29 -13.70 0.19
C SER A 135 -16.45 -14.34 0.94
N LEU A 136 -16.54 -15.66 0.93
CA LEU A 136 -17.62 -16.40 1.60
C LEU A 136 -17.54 -16.28 3.12
N LEU A 137 -16.33 -16.31 3.71
CA LEU A 137 -16.14 -16.12 5.16
C LEU A 137 -16.75 -14.80 5.64
N VAL A 138 -16.52 -13.73 4.87
CA VAL A 138 -17.05 -12.39 5.18
C VAL A 138 -18.55 -12.31 4.94
N SER A 139 -19.04 -12.74 3.77
CA SER A 139 -20.46 -12.62 3.44
C SER A 139 -21.37 -13.46 4.33
N HIS A 140 -20.88 -14.59 4.85
CA HIS A 140 -21.59 -15.41 5.82
C HIS A 140 -21.28 -15.05 7.29
N ARG A 141 -20.45 -14.03 7.56
CA ARG A 141 -20.03 -13.58 8.90
C ARG A 141 -19.44 -14.69 9.77
N ARG A 142 -18.56 -15.51 9.20
CA ARG A 142 -17.87 -16.60 9.88
C ARG A 142 -16.34 -16.49 9.76
N PRO A 143 -15.72 -15.37 10.19
CA PRO A 143 -14.29 -15.18 10.02
C PRO A 143 -13.47 -16.12 10.92
N GLY A 144 -13.96 -16.48 12.10
CA GLY A 144 -13.09 -16.91 13.20
C GLY A 144 -12.23 -15.76 13.75
N PHE A 145 -11.40 -16.04 14.75
CA PHE A 145 -10.65 -14.99 15.44
C PHE A 145 -9.28 -15.44 15.95
N TYR A 146 -8.41 -14.46 16.14
CA TYR A 146 -7.09 -14.67 16.71
C TYR A 146 -7.04 -14.34 18.20
N LEU A 147 -6.18 -15.08 18.88
CA LEU A 147 -5.80 -14.86 20.27
C LEU A 147 -4.31 -14.47 20.34
N ARG A 148 -3.99 -13.55 21.25
CA ARG A 148 -2.65 -13.43 21.83
C ARG A 148 -2.54 -14.21 23.12
N VAL A 149 -1.32 -14.56 23.50
CA VAL A 149 -1.03 -15.34 24.72
C VAL A 149 -0.59 -14.39 25.83
N LEU A 150 -1.39 -14.32 26.90
CA LEU A 150 -1.09 -13.55 28.11
C LEU A 150 -0.28 -14.37 29.12
N THR A 151 -0.52 -15.68 29.17
CA THR A 151 0.20 -16.63 30.03
C THR A 151 0.47 -17.89 29.23
N GLU A 152 1.75 -18.22 29.06
CA GLU A 152 2.19 -19.48 28.43
C GLU A 152 1.83 -20.66 29.33
N GLY A 153 1.52 -21.81 28.71
CA GLY A 153 1.09 -22.99 29.46
C GLY A 153 0.75 -24.17 28.54
N ARG A 154 0.57 -25.36 29.13
CA ARG A 154 0.12 -26.53 28.40
C ARG A 154 -1.39 -26.49 28.15
N VAL A 155 -1.76 -26.90 26.94
CA VAL A 155 -3.15 -27.01 26.47
C VAL A 155 -3.33 -28.37 25.79
N GLU A 156 -4.46 -29.03 26.00
CA GLU A 156 -4.80 -30.31 25.40
C GLU A 156 -6.24 -30.34 24.86
N ALA A 157 -6.47 -31.09 23.78
CA ALA A 157 -7.82 -31.36 23.30
C ALA A 157 -8.67 -32.02 24.38
N GLY A 158 -9.91 -31.57 24.52
CA GLY A 158 -10.84 -32.03 25.56
C GLY A 158 -11.01 -31.06 26.72
N GLU A 159 -10.12 -30.07 26.87
CA GLU A 159 -10.20 -29.07 27.94
C GLU A 159 -11.40 -28.12 27.79
N GLU A 160 -11.92 -27.69 28.94
CA GLU A 160 -12.95 -26.64 29.01
C GLU A 160 -12.34 -25.27 28.70
N ILE A 161 -13.09 -24.45 27.96
CA ILE A 161 -12.71 -23.06 27.70
C ILE A 161 -13.50 -22.15 28.64
N VAL A 162 -12.78 -21.52 29.57
CA VAL A 162 -13.39 -20.69 30.62
C VAL A 162 -13.12 -19.22 30.35
N LYS A 163 -14.17 -18.42 30.17
CA LYS A 163 -14.05 -16.96 30.09
C LYS A 163 -13.65 -16.39 31.45
N VAL A 164 -12.52 -15.69 31.52
CA VAL A 164 -11.97 -15.14 32.77
C VAL A 164 -12.12 -13.61 32.86
N ALA A 165 -12.22 -12.92 31.72
CA ALA A 165 -12.53 -11.50 31.66
C ALA A 165 -13.29 -11.17 30.37
N SER A 166 -14.06 -10.08 30.39
CA SER A 166 -14.73 -9.55 29.20
C SER A 166 -13.95 -8.37 28.63
N GLY A 167 -13.90 -8.27 27.31
CA GLY A 167 -13.29 -7.14 26.62
C GLY A 167 -14.03 -5.83 26.86
N PRO A 168 -13.34 -4.67 26.80
CA PRO A 168 -13.98 -3.38 26.89
C PRO A 168 -14.84 -3.10 25.64
N GLU A 169 -15.85 -2.23 25.77
CA GLU A 169 -16.75 -1.77 24.69
C GLU A 169 -17.71 -2.83 24.10
N GLY A 170 -17.53 -4.13 24.39
CA GLY A 170 -18.44 -5.20 23.98
C GLY A 170 -18.58 -5.36 22.47
N VAL A 171 -17.50 -5.10 21.71
CA VAL A 171 -17.49 -5.19 20.25
C VAL A 171 -17.16 -6.61 19.82
N THR A 172 -18.06 -7.26 19.08
CA THR A 172 -17.92 -8.68 18.72
C THR A 172 -16.93 -8.88 17.56
N VAL A 173 -16.45 -10.12 17.40
CA VAL A 173 -15.59 -10.51 16.26
C VAL A 173 -16.33 -10.24 14.94
N ALA A 174 -17.59 -10.67 14.83
CA ALA A 174 -18.41 -10.44 13.64
C ALA A 174 -18.67 -8.95 13.38
N GLU A 175 -18.86 -8.13 14.43
CA GLU A 175 -18.99 -6.68 14.29
C GLU A 175 -17.71 -6.03 13.75
N ILE A 176 -16.53 -6.38 14.29
CA ILE A 176 -15.26 -5.83 13.82
C ILE A 176 -14.98 -6.23 12.36
N ASP A 177 -15.23 -7.49 12.01
CA ASP A 177 -15.05 -7.99 10.63
C ASP A 177 -15.96 -7.25 9.65
N ALA A 178 -17.23 -7.08 10.02
CA ALA A 178 -18.21 -6.33 9.24
C ALA A 178 -17.83 -4.85 9.10
N LEU A 179 -17.33 -4.20 10.15
CA LEU A 179 -16.91 -2.80 10.08
C LEU A 179 -15.81 -2.55 9.06
N LEU A 180 -14.93 -3.54 8.85
CA LEU A 180 -13.88 -3.44 7.85
C LEU A 180 -14.34 -3.84 6.46
N TYR A 181 -15.09 -4.94 6.29
CA TYR A 181 -15.32 -5.52 4.96
C TYR A 181 -16.73 -5.36 4.39
N LEU A 182 -17.71 -4.95 5.20
CA LEU A 182 -19.09 -4.76 4.74
C LEU A 182 -19.42 -3.26 4.62
N PRO A 183 -20.27 -2.88 3.65
CA PRO A 183 -20.62 -1.49 3.42
C PRO A 183 -21.31 -0.79 4.60
N GLY A 184 -21.13 0.53 4.68
CA GLY A 184 -21.93 1.45 5.49
C GLY A 184 -21.18 2.10 6.67
N HIS A 185 -20.07 1.52 7.10
CA HIS A 185 -19.07 2.08 8.04
C HIS A 185 -19.59 3.14 9.05
N PRO A 186 -20.52 2.78 9.96
CA PRO A 186 -21.13 3.73 10.89
C PRO A 186 -20.10 4.33 11.85
N ARG A 187 -20.05 5.68 11.87
CA ARG A 187 -19.05 6.47 12.61
C ARG A 187 -18.95 6.12 14.09
N ASP A 188 -20.09 5.97 14.76
CA ASP A 188 -20.17 5.66 16.19
C ASP A 188 -19.57 4.27 16.50
N GLN A 189 -19.78 3.29 15.61
CA GLN A 189 -19.22 1.95 15.75
C GLN A 189 -17.72 1.92 15.45
N LEU A 190 -17.24 2.65 14.43
CA LEU A 190 -15.80 2.82 14.16
C LEU A 190 -15.09 3.45 15.37
N ALA A 191 -15.63 4.55 15.89
CA ALA A 191 -15.07 5.22 17.06
C ALA A 191 -15.10 4.33 18.31
N ARG A 192 -16.13 3.49 18.47
CA ARG A 192 -16.22 2.48 19.54
C ARG A 192 -15.14 1.42 19.40
N ALA A 193 -14.97 0.83 18.23
CA ALA A 193 -13.96 -0.18 17.95
C ALA A 193 -12.53 0.33 18.20
N LEU A 194 -12.24 1.58 17.83
CA LEU A 194 -10.92 2.20 18.01
C LEU A 194 -10.52 2.39 19.49
N ARG A 195 -11.50 2.45 20.41
CA ARG A 195 -11.23 2.52 21.85
C ARG A 195 -10.77 1.19 22.45
N VAL A 196 -10.95 0.06 21.76
CA VAL A 196 -10.58 -1.26 22.28
C VAL A 196 -9.05 -1.41 22.29
N PRO A 197 -8.38 -1.52 23.46
CA PRO A 197 -6.92 -1.57 23.52
C PRO A 197 -6.34 -2.83 22.86
N ALA A 198 -7.02 -3.97 23.01
CA ALA A 198 -6.59 -5.27 22.51
C ALA A 198 -6.64 -5.40 20.97
N LEU A 199 -7.43 -4.56 20.29
CA LEU A 199 -7.54 -4.59 18.83
C LEU A 199 -6.18 -4.29 18.19
N SER A 200 -5.78 -5.13 17.25
CA SER A 200 -4.43 -5.06 16.69
C SER A 200 -4.17 -3.76 15.92
N PRO A 201 -2.90 -3.27 15.89
CA PRO A 201 -2.57 -2.00 15.24
C PRO A 201 -2.99 -1.92 13.76
N GLY A 202 -2.91 -3.03 13.03
CA GLY A 202 -3.33 -3.08 11.62
C GLY A 202 -4.82 -2.81 11.43
N TRP A 203 -5.67 -3.45 12.25
CA TRP A 203 -7.11 -3.20 12.22
C TRP A 203 -7.45 -1.77 12.66
N LYS A 204 -6.80 -1.26 13.72
CA LYS A 204 -6.97 0.14 14.14
C LYS A 204 -6.63 1.12 13.02
N GLY A 205 -5.54 0.88 12.29
CA GLY A 205 -5.15 1.70 11.14
C GLY A 205 -6.23 1.75 10.07
N SER A 206 -6.78 0.60 9.67
CA SER A 206 -7.86 0.54 8.68
C SER A 206 -9.16 1.19 9.17
N LEU A 207 -9.58 0.93 10.41
CA LEU A 207 -10.80 1.54 10.95
C LEU A 207 -10.67 3.06 11.13
N GLN A 208 -9.47 3.56 11.44
CA GLN A 208 -9.21 5.00 11.49
C GLN A 208 -9.31 5.63 10.10
N ALA A 209 -8.78 4.98 9.06
CA ALA A 209 -8.90 5.47 7.69
C ALA A 209 -10.37 5.57 7.24
N LEU A 210 -11.19 4.57 7.57
CA LEU A 210 -12.63 4.61 7.31
C LEU A 210 -13.32 5.73 8.10
N LEU A 211 -12.91 5.96 9.35
CA LEU A 211 -13.46 7.01 10.20
C LEU A 211 -13.14 8.41 9.64
N ASP A 212 -11.91 8.63 9.19
CA ASP A 212 -11.45 9.89 8.61
C ASP A 212 -12.18 10.19 7.29
N GLN A 213 -12.48 9.15 6.49
CA GLN A 213 -13.27 9.27 5.26
C GLN A 213 -14.73 9.67 5.54
N ALA A 214 -15.33 9.12 6.60
CA ALA A 214 -16.69 9.47 7.01
C ALA A 214 -16.83 10.92 7.52
N GLU A 215 -15.72 11.60 7.86
CA GLU A 215 -15.69 13.04 8.17
C GLU A 215 -15.71 13.92 6.90
N GLY A 216 -15.55 13.34 5.71
CA GLY A 216 -15.66 13.99 4.40
C GLY A 216 -17.10 14.18 3.87
N VAL A 217 -17.23 14.85 2.73
CA VAL A 217 -18.50 15.33 2.13
C VAL A 217 -19.63 14.28 2.14
N PRO A 218 -20.83 14.57 2.70
CA PRO A 218 -21.96 13.63 2.72
C PRO A 218 -22.45 13.25 1.32
N GLY A 219 -22.68 11.96 1.07
CA GLY A 219 -23.45 11.46 -0.08
C GLY A 219 -22.66 10.88 -1.26
N LYS A 220 -21.34 10.68 -1.13
CA LYS A 220 -20.54 9.95 -2.13
C LYS A 220 -20.08 8.59 -1.54
N PRO A 221 -20.07 7.50 -2.34
CA PRO A 221 -19.56 6.22 -1.88
C PRO A 221 -18.06 6.33 -1.58
N ALA A 222 -17.72 6.30 -0.29
CA ALA A 222 -16.36 6.11 0.17
C ALA A 222 -16.11 4.60 0.15
N GLY A 223 -15.42 4.10 -0.87
CA GLY A 223 -15.04 2.69 -0.92
C GLY A 223 -14.17 2.30 0.28
N ASN A 224 -13.96 1.01 0.49
CA ASN A 224 -13.15 0.51 1.57
C ASN A 224 -11.66 0.80 1.31
N ALA A 225 -11.00 1.62 2.16
CA ALA A 225 -9.55 1.80 2.10
C ALA A 225 -8.78 0.46 2.20
N GLY A 226 -9.40 -0.55 2.80
CA GLY A 226 -8.84 -1.87 3.02
C GLY A 226 -7.66 -1.85 3.98
N LEU A 227 -6.75 -2.79 3.80
CA LEU A 227 -5.42 -2.78 4.43
C LEU A 227 -4.41 -1.90 3.67
N ALA A 228 -4.84 -1.19 2.63
CA ALA A 228 -4.02 -0.28 1.83
C ALA A 228 -4.40 1.19 2.12
N SER A 229 -3.58 2.14 1.69
CA SER A 229 -3.93 3.56 1.73
C SER A 229 -4.32 3.97 0.32
N THR A 230 -5.58 4.32 0.10
CA THR A 230 -6.05 4.95 -1.13
C THR A 230 -5.92 6.48 -1.01
N GLY A 231 -5.70 7.14 -2.14
CA GLY A 231 -5.63 8.61 -2.20
C GLY A 231 -7.02 9.24 -2.30
N PRO A 232 -7.12 10.59 -2.26
CA PRO A 232 -8.37 11.26 -2.56
C PRO A 232 -8.83 10.96 -4.00
N PRO A 233 -10.15 11.00 -4.28
CA PRO A 233 -10.68 10.79 -5.62
C PRO A 233 -10.09 11.80 -6.61
N PRO A 234 -9.97 11.43 -7.89
CA PRO A 234 -9.38 12.31 -8.90
C PRO A 234 -10.24 13.56 -9.11
N ALA A 235 -9.60 14.70 -9.35
CA ALA A 235 -10.29 15.97 -9.60
C ALA A 235 -11.03 16.00 -10.95
N TRP A 236 -10.70 15.10 -11.88
CA TRP A 236 -11.42 14.82 -13.12
C TRP A 236 -11.13 13.40 -13.60
N ASP A 237 -12.07 12.81 -14.33
CA ASP A 237 -11.93 11.47 -14.90
C ASP A 237 -11.13 11.50 -16.21
N GLY A 238 -10.42 10.41 -16.49
CA GLY A 238 -9.73 10.26 -17.77
C GLY A 238 -8.56 11.22 -17.94
N PHE A 239 -8.31 11.57 -19.20
CA PHE A 239 -7.31 12.54 -19.60
C PHE A 239 -7.99 13.83 -20.06
N ARG A 240 -7.52 14.96 -19.52
CA ARG A 240 -7.92 16.31 -19.91
C ARG A 240 -6.78 16.98 -20.70
N PRO A 241 -7.07 17.73 -21.77
CA PRO A 241 -6.05 18.53 -22.45
C PRO A 241 -5.58 19.68 -21.54
N LEU A 242 -4.27 19.76 -21.29
CA LEU A 242 -3.61 20.89 -20.66
C LEU A 242 -2.60 21.52 -21.61
N LYS A 243 -2.50 22.85 -21.58
CA LYS A 243 -1.61 23.63 -22.43
C LYS A 243 -0.28 23.87 -21.75
N VAL A 244 0.82 23.69 -22.48
CA VAL A 244 2.17 24.05 -22.05
C VAL A 244 2.30 25.57 -22.09
N ALA A 245 2.26 26.21 -20.92
CA ALA A 245 2.34 27.64 -20.76
C ALA A 245 3.80 28.13 -20.78
N ARG A 246 4.73 27.37 -20.20
CA ARG A 246 6.16 27.69 -20.17
C ARG A 246 7.03 26.44 -20.12
N ILE A 247 8.27 26.59 -20.61
CA ILE A 247 9.33 25.59 -20.51
C ILE A 247 10.57 26.29 -19.95
N ASP A 248 11.04 25.85 -18.78
CA ASP A 248 12.15 26.47 -18.05
C ASP A 248 13.29 25.44 -17.89
N ALA A 249 14.55 25.83 -18.10
CA ALA A 249 15.69 24.94 -17.85
C ALA A 249 16.08 24.97 -16.38
N GLU A 250 16.24 23.81 -15.75
CA GLU A 250 16.50 23.70 -14.31
C GLU A 250 17.92 23.21 -14.00
N SER A 251 18.47 22.35 -14.85
CA SER A 251 19.85 21.89 -14.80
C SER A 251 20.29 21.40 -16.17
N ARG A 252 21.50 20.84 -16.29
CA ARG A 252 21.98 20.24 -17.55
C ARG A 252 21.01 19.21 -18.12
N SER A 253 20.42 18.38 -17.26
CA SER A 253 19.55 17.28 -17.68
C SER A 253 18.07 17.46 -17.31
N VAL A 254 17.71 18.51 -16.57
CA VAL A 254 16.34 18.74 -16.07
C VAL A 254 15.73 20.00 -16.66
N PHE A 255 14.46 19.92 -17.06
CA PHE A 255 13.65 21.05 -17.49
C PHE A 255 12.25 20.97 -16.89
N SER A 256 11.64 22.11 -16.61
CA SER A 256 10.28 22.23 -16.08
C SER A 256 9.28 22.57 -17.17
N LEU A 257 8.06 22.03 -17.02
CA LEU A 257 6.89 22.39 -17.81
C LEU A 257 5.86 23.04 -16.88
N THR A 258 5.44 24.25 -17.21
CA THR A 258 4.28 24.88 -16.57
C THR A 258 3.04 24.59 -17.43
N LEU A 259 2.01 24.01 -16.82
CA LEU A 259 0.80 23.54 -17.46
C LEU A 259 -0.40 24.35 -16.97
N ALA A 260 -1.18 24.87 -17.90
CA ALA A 260 -2.41 25.61 -17.62
C ALA A 260 -3.60 24.91 -18.29
N ALA A 261 -4.81 25.16 -17.76
CA ALA A 261 -6.01 24.76 -18.47
C ALA A 261 -6.09 25.46 -19.84
N VAL A 262 -6.61 24.77 -20.86
CA VAL A 262 -6.72 25.32 -22.23
C VAL A 262 -7.62 26.56 -22.27
N ASP A 263 -8.65 26.58 -21.43
CA ASP A 263 -9.61 27.68 -21.26
C ASP A 263 -9.10 28.80 -20.34
N GLY A 264 -7.91 28.65 -19.75
CA GLY A 264 -7.32 29.60 -18.80
C GLY A 264 -7.93 29.55 -17.39
N ALA A 265 -8.86 28.62 -17.11
CA ALA A 265 -9.42 28.44 -15.79
C ALA A 265 -8.35 27.93 -14.79
N PRO A 266 -8.47 28.27 -13.49
CA PRO A 266 -7.56 27.73 -12.49
C PRO A 266 -7.69 26.21 -12.39
N LEU A 267 -6.56 25.52 -12.34
CA LEU A 267 -6.54 24.08 -12.11
C LEU A 267 -6.84 23.75 -10.63
N PRO A 268 -7.48 22.60 -10.34
CA PRO A 268 -7.76 22.17 -8.98
C PRO A 268 -6.51 22.12 -8.10
N ALA A 269 -6.65 22.47 -6.82
CA ALA A 269 -5.53 22.39 -5.89
C ALA A 269 -5.10 20.94 -5.71
N ALA A 270 -3.82 20.66 -5.97
CA ALA A 270 -3.24 19.35 -5.76
C ALA A 270 -2.43 19.32 -4.46
N LEU A 271 -2.35 18.16 -3.82
CA LEU A 271 -1.63 18.01 -2.55
C LEU A 271 -0.11 17.99 -2.78
N PRO A 272 0.69 18.59 -1.86
CA PRO A 272 2.16 18.60 -1.95
C PRO A 272 2.73 17.19 -1.96
N GLY A 273 3.31 16.78 -3.10
CA GLY A 273 3.91 15.46 -3.31
C GLY A 273 3.19 14.57 -4.34
N GLN A 274 1.99 14.96 -4.78
CA GLN A 274 1.28 14.27 -5.86
C GLN A 274 1.99 14.38 -7.22
N PHE A 275 1.57 13.54 -8.16
CA PHE A 275 2.05 13.50 -9.53
C PHE A 275 0.90 13.65 -10.54
N LEU A 276 1.27 13.96 -11.78
CA LEU A 276 0.39 13.96 -12.95
C LEU A 276 0.81 12.84 -13.90
N THR A 277 -0.16 12.20 -14.56
CA THR A 277 0.12 11.19 -15.60
C THR A 277 -0.22 11.73 -16.98
N PHE A 278 0.72 11.57 -17.91
CA PHE A 278 0.64 12.09 -19.26
C PHE A 278 0.47 10.95 -20.25
N ARG A 279 -0.45 11.12 -21.19
CA ARG A 279 -0.59 10.27 -22.37
C ARG A 279 0.01 10.98 -23.57
N MET A 280 1.03 10.38 -24.18
CA MET A 280 1.76 10.95 -25.31
C MET A 280 1.75 9.97 -26.46
N ARG A 281 1.86 10.46 -27.69
CA ARG A 281 2.05 9.63 -28.90
C ARG A 281 3.30 10.08 -29.65
N PRO A 282 4.51 9.70 -29.17
CA PRO A 282 5.76 10.00 -29.87
C PRO A 282 5.80 9.37 -31.27
N ASP A 283 5.16 8.21 -31.43
CA ASP A 283 4.84 7.59 -32.71
C ASP A 283 3.32 7.64 -32.91
N THR A 284 2.87 8.16 -34.05
CA THR A 284 1.44 8.27 -34.38
C THR A 284 0.81 6.93 -34.73
N ALA A 285 1.61 5.97 -35.23
CA ALA A 285 1.16 4.62 -35.56
C ALA A 285 1.32 3.63 -34.39
N GLY A 286 2.10 3.99 -33.37
CA GLY A 286 2.38 3.15 -32.21
C GLY A 286 1.39 3.33 -31.04
N PRO A 287 1.49 2.46 -30.01
CA PRO A 287 0.72 2.62 -28.79
C PRO A 287 1.10 3.91 -28.05
N PRO A 288 0.18 4.49 -27.26
CA PRO A 288 0.48 5.67 -26.47
C PRO A 288 1.58 5.37 -25.44
N VAL A 289 2.46 6.33 -25.22
CA VAL A 289 3.44 6.32 -24.14
C VAL A 289 2.84 7.05 -22.95
N ILE A 290 2.64 6.34 -21.85
CA ILE A 290 2.06 6.87 -20.62
C ILE A 290 3.14 7.01 -19.56
N ARG A 291 3.31 8.18 -18.96
CA ARG A 291 4.30 8.40 -17.89
C ARG A 291 3.80 9.38 -16.83
N SER A 292 4.20 9.13 -15.59
CA SER A 292 3.90 9.99 -14.44
C SER A 292 5.09 10.89 -14.10
N TYR A 293 4.80 12.13 -13.72
CA TYR A 293 5.78 13.09 -13.23
C TYR A 293 5.25 13.77 -11.97
N SER A 294 6.02 13.71 -10.87
CA SER A 294 5.70 14.45 -9.66
C SER A 294 5.62 15.94 -9.95
N MET A 295 4.64 16.60 -9.34
CA MET A 295 4.57 18.05 -9.39
C MET A 295 5.69 18.63 -8.54
N SER A 296 6.34 19.66 -9.05
CA SER A 296 7.46 20.35 -8.40
C SER A 296 7.10 21.80 -8.00
N GLY A 297 5.94 22.30 -8.44
CA GLY A 297 5.51 23.68 -8.21
C GLY A 297 4.76 23.89 -6.90
N ARG A 298 4.39 25.15 -6.66
CA ARG A 298 3.59 25.55 -5.49
C ARG A 298 2.18 24.92 -5.53
N PRO A 299 1.80 24.12 -4.51
CA PRO A 299 0.44 23.60 -4.38
C PRO A 299 -0.61 24.72 -4.36
N GLY A 300 -1.78 24.46 -4.95
CA GLY A 300 -2.88 25.43 -5.05
C GLY A 300 -2.66 26.57 -6.05
N SER A 301 -1.59 26.53 -6.85
CA SER A 301 -1.43 27.46 -7.99
C SER A 301 -2.47 27.18 -9.07
N ALA A 302 -2.84 28.21 -9.84
CA ALA A 302 -3.76 28.08 -10.97
C ALA A 302 -3.18 27.24 -12.14
N TRP A 303 -1.88 26.93 -12.09
CA TRP A 303 -1.13 26.10 -13.02
C TRP A 303 -0.40 24.99 -12.27
N TYR A 304 -0.08 23.91 -12.97
CA TYR A 304 0.83 22.89 -12.44
C TYR A 304 2.25 23.08 -12.99
N ARG A 305 3.25 22.70 -12.21
CA ARG A 305 4.64 22.56 -12.68
C ARG A 305 5.08 21.12 -12.47
N ILE A 306 5.57 20.49 -13.53
CA ILE A 306 6.34 19.24 -13.45
C ILE A 306 7.78 19.52 -13.88
N SER A 307 8.71 18.71 -13.43
CA SER A 307 10.12 18.80 -13.86
C SER A 307 10.61 17.44 -14.32
N VAL A 308 11.12 17.41 -15.54
CA VAL A 308 11.44 16.20 -16.29
C VAL A 308 12.95 16.10 -16.42
N LYS A 309 13.51 14.99 -15.93
CA LYS A 309 14.88 14.60 -16.25
C LYS A 309 14.91 13.93 -17.62
N GLN A 310 15.76 14.43 -18.51
CA GLN A 310 16.04 13.81 -19.79
C GLN A 310 16.86 12.54 -19.57
N GLU A 311 16.23 11.40 -19.81
CA GLU A 311 16.92 10.11 -19.77
C GLU A 311 17.48 9.81 -21.16
N PRO A 312 18.78 9.46 -21.30
CA PRO A 312 19.41 9.29 -22.62
C PRO A 312 18.71 8.30 -23.56
N ARG A 313 17.99 7.31 -23.01
CA ARG A 313 17.21 6.30 -23.73
C ARG A 313 15.72 6.36 -23.41
N GLY A 314 15.25 7.45 -22.80
CA GLY A 314 13.86 7.62 -22.42
C GLY A 314 12.99 8.08 -23.58
N VAL A 315 12.01 7.27 -23.97
CA VAL A 315 11.07 7.61 -25.07
C VAL A 315 10.28 8.87 -24.74
N ALA A 316 9.66 8.93 -23.55
CA ALA A 316 8.84 10.07 -23.14
C ALA A 316 9.66 11.35 -22.88
N SER A 317 10.72 11.26 -22.06
CA SER A 317 11.54 12.44 -21.75
C SER A 317 12.31 12.95 -22.96
N GLY A 318 12.72 12.04 -23.87
CA GLY A 318 13.26 12.39 -25.18
C GLY A 318 12.23 13.09 -26.08
N TYR A 319 11.00 12.57 -26.16
CA TYR A 319 9.91 13.20 -26.91
C TYR A 319 9.60 14.60 -26.39
N LEU A 320 9.38 14.74 -25.09
CA LEU A 320 9.08 16.04 -24.45
C LEU A 320 10.20 17.05 -24.70
N ARG A 321 11.46 16.63 -24.62
CA ARG A 321 12.59 17.53 -24.85
C ARG A 321 12.73 17.95 -26.32
N ALA A 322 12.55 17.01 -27.25
CA ALA A 322 12.80 17.26 -28.67
C ALA A 322 11.64 18.00 -29.35
N HIS A 323 10.40 17.65 -29.03
CA HIS A 323 9.22 18.05 -29.82
C HIS A 323 8.32 19.06 -29.12
N LEU A 324 8.26 19.06 -27.79
CA LEU A 324 7.32 19.92 -27.08
C LEU A 324 7.74 21.39 -27.16
N ARG A 325 6.77 22.28 -27.39
CA ARG A 325 6.91 23.73 -27.44
C ARG A 325 5.85 24.40 -26.55
N VAL A 326 6.12 25.64 -26.16
CA VAL A 326 5.12 26.49 -25.51
C VAL A 326 3.94 26.65 -26.47
N GLY A 327 2.73 26.41 -25.96
CA GLY A 327 1.50 26.41 -26.74
C GLY A 327 0.94 25.03 -27.04
N ASP A 328 1.78 23.98 -27.00
CA ASP A 328 1.35 22.61 -27.25
C ASP A 328 0.37 22.12 -26.18
N VAL A 329 -0.44 21.13 -26.55
CA VAL A 329 -1.45 20.52 -25.68
C VAL A 329 -1.04 19.08 -25.37
N LEU A 330 -1.14 18.71 -24.10
CA LEU A 330 -0.86 17.36 -23.60
C LEU A 330 -2.11 16.79 -22.94
N ASP A 331 -2.33 15.50 -23.11
CA ASP A 331 -3.37 14.74 -22.40
C ASP A 331 -2.87 14.40 -20.99
N VAL A 332 -3.56 14.89 -19.96
CA VAL A 332 -3.13 14.78 -18.56
C VAL A 332 -4.25 14.23 -17.67
N ALA A 333 -3.97 13.18 -16.92
CA ALA A 333 -4.85 12.67 -15.87
C ALA A 333 -4.73 13.52 -14.59
N ALA A 334 -5.77 13.50 -13.76
CA ALA A 334 -5.83 14.29 -12.53
C ALA A 334 -4.65 14.00 -11.57
N PRO A 335 -4.29 14.96 -10.69
CA PRO A 335 -3.29 14.73 -9.66
C PRO A 335 -3.63 13.50 -8.82
N ARG A 336 -2.64 12.62 -8.64
CA ARG A 336 -2.74 11.39 -7.85
C ARG A 336 -1.50 11.17 -7.00
N GLY A 337 -1.58 10.20 -6.09
CA GLY A 337 -0.51 9.80 -5.20
C GLY A 337 -0.83 10.04 -3.73
N VAL A 338 -0.30 9.15 -2.89
CA VAL A 338 -0.47 9.14 -1.42
C VAL A 338 0.80 9.64 -0.69
N PHE A 339 1.90 9.87 -1.41
CA PHE A 339 3.11 10.47 -0.88
C PHE A 339 2.91 11.99 -0.74
N THR A 340 2.13 12.39 0.26
CA THR A 340 1.77 13.79 0.49
C THR A 340 2.22 14.29 1.85
N LEU A 341 2.61 15.56 1.93
CA LEU A 341 2.95 16.20 3.21
C LEU A 341 1.76 16.10 4.19
N ARG A 342 1.97 15.46 5.32
CA ARG A 342 0.97 15.32 6.39
C ARG A 342 0.92 16.57 7.27
N ALA A 343 -0.28 16.89 7.73
CA ALA A 343 -0.49 17.88 8.77
C ALA A 343 0.01 17.36 10.13
N GLY A 344 0.39 18.28 11.01
CA GLY A 344 0.86 17.98 12.37
C GLY A 344 1.98 18.91 12.78
N ASP A 345 2.51 18.69 13.99
CA ASP A 345 3.50 19.56 14.63
C ASP A 345 4.90 18.92 14.72
N SER A 346 5.06 17.69 14.21
CA SER A 346 6.33 16.97 14.21
C SER A 346 7.32 17.60 13.21
N PRO A 347 8.65 17.61 13.47
CA PRO A 347 9.64 18.06 12.50
C PRO A 347 9.48 17.36 11.13
N VAL A 348 9.87 18.02 10.05
CA VAL A 348 9.77 17.49 8.69
C VAL A 348 11.15 17.28 8.11
N LEU A 349 11.43 16.05 7.68
CA LEU A 349 12.68 15.68 7.04
C LEU A 349 12.46 15.38 5.56
N LEU A 350 12.85 16.30 4.68
CA LEU A 350 12.76 16.17 3.22
C LEU A 350 14.09 15.65 2.67
N VAL A 351 14.19 14.36 2.35
CA VAL A 351 15.43 13.73 1.87
C VAL A 351 15.27 13.30 0.41
N SER A 352 16.11 13.81 -0.47
CA SER A 352 16.02 13.43 -1.88
C SER A 352 17.35 13.37 -2.61
N ALA A 353 17.34 12.69 -3.75
CA ALA A 353 18.51 12.64 -4.62
C ALA A 353 18.16 12.77 -6.10
N GLY A 354 18.93 13.60 -6.82
CA GLY A 354 18.73 13.90 -8.23
C GLY A 354 17.34 14.47 -8.51
N ILE A 355 16.62 13.88 -9.47
CA ILE A 355 15.27 14.33 -9.82
C ILE A 355 14.21 13.95 -8.77
N GLY A 356 14.55 13.10 -7.78
CA GLY A 356 13.68 12.82 -6.63
C GLY A 356 13.36 14.05 -5.77
N ALA A 357 14.00 15.19 -6.03
CA ALA A 357 13.67 16.47 -5.41
C ALA A 357 12.26 16.97 -5.75
N THR A 358 11.66 16.55 -6.88
CA THR A 358 10.40 17.14 -7.35
C THR A 358 9.23 17.04 -6.36
N PRO A 359 8.83 15.87 -5.82
CA PRO A 359 7.72 15.81 -4.88
C PRO A 359 8.02 16.54 -3.57
N VAL A 360 9.24 16.42 -3.04
CA VAL A 360 9.62 17.08 -1.79
C VAL A 360 9.80 18.60 -1.94
N LEU A 361 10.10 19.09 -3.15
CA LEU A 361 10.10 20.53 -3.46
C LEU A 361 8.67 21.09 -3.39
N ALA A 362 7.67 20.35 -3.87
CA ALA A 362 6.26 20.75 -3.70
C ALA A 362 5.86 20.79 -2.22
N MET A 363 6.38 19.88 -1.39
CA MET A 363 6.22 19.94 0.07
C MET A 363 6.91 21.18 0.67
N LEU A 364 8.14 21.49 0.26
CA LEU A 364 8.87 22.68 0.70
C LEU A 364 8.13 23.98 0.31
N HIS A 365 7.53 24.03 -0.88
CA HIS A 365 6.66 25.14 -1.29
C HIS A 365 5.46 25.31 -0.35
N ALA A 366 4.79 24.21 0.04
CA ALA A 366 3.66 24.27 0.96
C ALA A 366 4.08 24.80 2.35
N LEU A 367 5.17 24.26 2.89
CA LEU A 367 5.75 24.69 4.18
C LEU A 367 6.10 26.17 4.16
N ALA A 368 6.83 26.62 3.14
CA ALA A 368 7.26 28.01 3.02
C ALA A 368 6.08 28.98 2.79
N ALA A 369 5.06 28.56 2.04
CA ALA A 369 3.85 29.37 1.83
C ALA A 369 3.04 29.55 3.13
N ALA A 370 3.01 28.53 3.98
CA ALA A 370 2.38 28.57 5.29
C ALA A 370 3.24 29.27 6.37
N ARG A 371 4.52 29.55 6.08
CA ARG A 371 5.54 29.93 7.09
C ARG A 371 5.51 28.95 8.27
N ASP A 372 5.48 27.67 7.93
CA ASP A 372 5.26 26.59 8.87
C ASP A 372 6.24 26.65 10.05
N PRO A 373 5.76 26.57 11.32
CA PRO A 373 6.62 26.71 12.50
C PRO A 373 7.48 25.47 12.78
N ARG A 374 7.17 24.33 12.14
CA ARG A 374 7.92 23.09 12.30
C ARG A 374 9.39 23.29 11.93
N GLU A 375 10.24 22.51 12.58
CA GLU A 375 11.63 22.35 12.15
C GLU A 375 11.66 21.58 10.83
N VAL A 376 12.26 22.18 9.79
CA VAL A 376 12.31 21.62 8.43
C VAL A 376 13.75 21.34 8.02
N TRP A 377 14.01 20.11 7.58
CA TRP A 377 15.32 19.69 7.09
C TRP A 377 15.25 19.37 5.60
N TRP A 378 16.08 20.03 4.80
CA TRP A 378 16.28 19.75 3.38
C TRP A 378 17.63 19.04 3.18
N LEU A 379 17.57 17.73 2.95
CA LEU A 379 18.74 16.90 2.70
C LEU A 379 18.76 16.47 1.23
N TYR A 380 19.70 16.99 0.45
CA TYR A 380 19.73 16.79 -0.99
C TYR A 380 21.04 16.20 -1.51
N GLY A 381 20.97 15.19 -2.37
CA GLY A 381 22.13 14.60 -3.02
C GLY A 381 22.08 14.72 -4.54
N THR A 382 23.17 15.18 -5.17
CA THR A 382 23.30 15.12 -6.64
C THR A 382 24.73 14.78 -7.06
N ARG A 383 25.00 14.82 -8.37
CA ARG A 383 26.33 14.54 -8.92
C ARG A 383 27.28 15.71 -8.68
N ASP A 384 26.91 16.86 -9.19
CA ASP A 384 27.70 18.08 -9.29
C ASP A 384 26.75 19.29 -9.39
N GLY A 385 27.30 20.51 -9.39
CA GLY A 385 26.49 21.73 -9.49
C GLY A 385 25.72 21.86 -10.81
N ALA A 386 26.21 21.28 -11.91
CA ALA A 386 25.50 21.30 -13.19
C ALA A 386 24.27 20.37 -13.21
N GLU A 387 24.17 19.44 -12.25
CA GLU A 387 23.06 18.53 -12.04
C GLU A 387 22.25 18.84 -10.77
N HIS A 388 22.41 20.03 -10.18
CA HIS A 388 21.64 20.48 -9.00
C HIS A 388 20.43 21.34 -9.43
N PRO A 389 19.29 20.73 -9.81
CA PRO A 389 18.09 21.48 -10.11
C PRO A 389 17.56 22.20 -8.87
N PHE A 390 16.94 23.36 -9.06
CA PHE A 390 16.25 24.12 -8.00
C PHE A 390 17.13 24.66 -6.87
N ALA A 391 18.46 24.65 -6.99
CA ALA A 391 19.38 25.05 -5.91
C ALA A 391 19.12 26.45 -5.33
N GLN A 392 18.75 27.42 -6.18
CA GLN A 392 18.39 28.76 -5.72
C GLN A 392 16.96 28.79 -5.17
N GLU A 393 16.04 28.05 -5.79
CA GLU A 393 14.64 28.00 -5.38
C GLU A 393 14.48 27.35 -3.99
N SER A 394 15.18 26.25 -3.69
CA SER A 394 15.16 25.62 -2.37
C SER A 394 15.68 26.59 -1.29
N ARG A 395 16.81 27.26 -1.54
CA ARG A 395 17.38 28.27 -0.63
C ARG A 395 16.40 29.42 -0.38
N ASP A 396 15.75 29.94 -1.42
CA ASP A 396 14.78 31.03 -1.29
C ASP A 396 13.52 30.62 -0.53
N LEU A 397 13.13 29.34 -0.57
CA LEU A 397 12.00 28.79 0.18
C LEU A 397 12.38 28.54 1.64
N LEU A 398 13.55 27.93 1.89
CA LEU A 398 14.07 27.67 3.24
C LEU A 398 14.26 28.98 4.02
N ALA A 399 14.72 30.04 3.37
CA ALA A 399 14.87 31.36 3.99
C ALA A 399 13.55 32.01 4.47
N ARG A 400 12.39 31.48 4.06
CA ARG A 400 11.06 31.95 4.52
C ARG A 400 10.54 31.19 5.74
N LEU A 401 11.19 30.09 6.09
CA LEU A 401 10.82 29.26 7.23
C LEU A 401 11.55 29.74 8.50
N PRO A 402 10.89 29.71 9.66
CA PRO A 402 11.50 30.14 10.91
C PRO A 402 12.61 29.19 11.38
N ASN A 403 12.47 27.89 11.12
CA ASN A 403 13.37 26.83 11.58
C ASN A 403 13.70 25.90 10.41
N ALA A 404 14.71 26.24 9.61
CA ALA A 404 15.12 25.47 8.45
C ALA A 404 16.61 25.11 8.45
N HIS A 405 16.90 23.88 8.03
CA HIS A 405 18.24 23.33 7.90
C HIS A 405 18.45 22.80 6.48
N GLU A 406 19.57 23.14 5.86
CA GLU A 406 19.96 22.67 4.52
C GLU A 406 21.22 21.82 4.62
N TYR A 407 21.26 20.71 3.88
CA TYR A 407 22.47 19.95 3.66
C TYR A 407 22.48 19.29 2.29
N VAL A 408 23.45 19.67 1.47
CA VAL A 408 23.66 19.27 0.08
C VAL A 408 24.94 18.45 -0.05
N CYS A 409 24.82 17.31 -0.73
CA CYS A 409 25.92 16.40 -1.01
C CYS A 409 26.15 16.29 -2.53
N TYR A 410 27.38 16.54 -2.96
CA TYR A 410 27.81 16.28 -4.34
C TYR A 410 28.66 15.02 -4.39
N SER A 411 28.16 13.99 -5.05
CA SER A 411 28.85 12.70 -5.15
C SER A 411 30.08 12.72 -6.05
N ARG A 412 30.18 13.71 -6.95
CA ARG A 412 31.31 13.96 -7.83
C ARG A 412 31.38 15.45 -8.18
N PRO A 413 31.78 16.32 -7.23
CA PRO A 413 31.87 17.77 -7.46
C PRO A 413 32.73 18.08 -8.70
N ALA A 414 32.30 19.04 -9.50
CA ALA A 414 33.07 19.60 -10.60
C ALA A 414 34.18 20.53 -10.05
N PRO A 415 35.23 20.84 -10.85
CA PRO A 415 36.31 21.73 -10.41
C PRO A 415 35.85 23.13 -9.97
N ASP A 416 34.75 23.63 -10.54
CA ASP A 416 34.18 24.94 -10.24
C ASP A 416 33.17 24.92 -9.08
N ASP A 417 32.81 23.73 -8.56
CA ASP A 417 31.89 23.60 -7.42
C ASP A 417 32.60 23.98 -6.12
N ARG A 418 32.01 24.87 -5.33
CA ARG A 418 32.62 25.40 -4.10
C ARG A 418 31.97 24.79 -2.86
N ARG A 419 32.78 24.09 -2.08
CA ARG A 419 32.37 23.57 -0.78
C ARG A 419 32.01 24.70 0.19
N GLY A 420 30.90 24.54 0.91
CA GLY A 420 30.33 25.53 1.83
C GLY A 420 29.52 26.65 1.16
N VAL A 421 29.37 26.60 -0.18
CA VAL A 421 28.54 27.54 -0.94
C VAL A 421 27.57 26.78 -1.85
N ASP A 422 28.09 25.88 -2.67
CA ASP A 422 27.30 25.12 -3.64
C ASP A 422 26.92 23.73 -3.07
N TYR A 423 27.73 23.19 -2.14
CA TYR A 423 27.50 21.93 -1.42
C TYR A 423 28.31 21.83 -0.12
N GLU A 424 27.89 21.01 0.86
CA GLU A 424 28.53 20.89 2.18
C GLU A 424 29.62 19.80 2.18
N THR A 425 29.31 18.64 1.59
CA THR A 425 30.17 17.46 1.63
C THR A 425 30.23 16.71 0.30
N ALA A 426 31.43 16.25 -0.05
CA ALA A 426 31.63 15.36 -1.18
C ALA A 426 31.22 13.93 -0.79
N GLY A 427 30.39 13.28 -1.63
CA GLY A 427 29.87 11.95 -1.36
C GLY A 427 28.35 11.87 -1.54
N ARG A 428 27.76 10.78 -1.05
CA ARG A 428 26.31 10.57 -1.04
C ARG A 428 25.79 10.75 0.37
N ILE A 429 24.50 11.05 0.51
CA ILE A 429 23.81 10.96 1.79
C ILE A 429 23.91 9.52 2.29
N SER A 430 24.38 9.34 3.52
CA SER A 430 24.63 8.03 4.15
C SER A 430 24.04 7.97 5.56
N ALA A 431 23.99 6.77 6.15
CA ALA A 431 23.59 6.58 7.54
C ALA A 431 24.45 7.40 8.51
N ASP A 432 25.78 7.37 8.33
CA ASP A 432 26.73 8.13 9.15
C ASP A 432 26.49 9.64 9.07
N LEU A 433 26.12 10.14 7.89
CA LEU A 433 25.76 11.54 7.73
C LEU A 433 24.48 11.88 8.51
N LEU A 434 23.44 11.05 8.42
CA LEU A 434 22.19 11.28 9.14
C LEU A 434 22.39 11.28 10.66
N ASP A 435 23.22 10.37 11.17
CA ASP A 435 23.58 10.31 12.58
C ASP A 435 24.41 11.54 13.01
N GLY A 436 25.40 11.93 12.20
CA GLY A 436 26.23 13.10 12.43
C GLY A 436 25.44 14.43 12.44
N LEU A 437 24.41 14.53 11.59
CA LEU A 437 23.49 15.68 11.55
C LEU A 437 22.51 15.70 12.73
N ARG A 438 22.35 14.58 13.46
CA ARG A 438 21.41 14.42 14.57
C ARG A 438 19.97 14.79 14.18
N VAL A 439 19.52 14.26 13.04
CA VAL A 439 18.16 14.51 12.54
C VAL A 439 17.09 14.16 13.61
N PRO A 440 15.99 14.91 13.73
CA PRO A 440 15.02 14.69 14.80
C PRO A 440 14.35 13.32 14.70
N ARG A 441 14.39 12.52 15.79
CA ARG A 441 13.79 11.16 15.82
C ARG A 441 12.27 11.15 15.75
N ALA A 442 11.65 12.25 16.15
CA ALA A 442 10.20 12.45 16.06
C ALA A 442 9.76 12.98 14.69
N ALA A 443 10.68 13.16 13.73
CA ALA A 443 10.35 13.73 12.44
C ALA A 443 9.47 12.78 11.59
N ASP A 444 8.63 13.39 10.76
CA ASP A 444 8.06 12.71 9.60
C ASP A 444 9.03 12.89 8.42
N ALA A 445 9.58 11.77 7.95
CA ALA A 445 10.59 11.74 6.91
C ALA A 445 9.96 11.41 5.55
N TYR A 446 10.28 12.18 4.52
CA TYR A 446 9.81 12.04 3.16
C TYR A 446 10.99 11.82 2.23
N LEU A 447 11.08 10.60 1.68
CA LEU A 447 12.24 10.16 0.89
C LEU A 447 11.85 9.88 -0.56
N CYS A 448 12.63 10.42 -1.50
CA CYS A 448 12.50 10.10 -2.92
C CYS A 448 13.85 10.16 -3.65
N GLY A 449 14.20 9.11 -4.37
CA GLY A 449 15.49 9.01 -5.03
C GLY A 449 15.70 7.70 -5.81
N PRO A 450 16.93 7.43 -6.28
CA PRO A 450 17.24 6.23 -7.03
C PRO A 450 17.14 4.95 -6.18
N PRO A 451 17.01 3.76 -6.79
CA PRO A 451 16.77 2.51 -6.05
C PRO A 451 17.75 2.21 -4.91
N ALA A 452 19.06 2.43 -5.12
CA ALA A 452 20.07 2.22 -4.07
C ALA A 452 19.83 3.15 -2.86
N PHE A 453 19.50 4.41 -3.12
CA PHE A 453 19.16 5.38 -2.07
C PHE A 453 17.88 4.97 -1.32
N MET A 454 16.85 4.52 -2.04
CA MET A 454 15.59 4.07 -1.45
C MET A 454 15.69 2.74 -0.69
N HIS A 455 16.73 1.95 -0.94
CA HIS A 455 17.02 0.73 -0.19
C HIS A 455 17.76 1.01 1.12
N GLU A 456 18.75 1.91 1.09
CA GLU A 456 19.64 2.16 2.23
C GLU A 456 19.05 3.12 3.27
N LEU A 457 18.48 4.25 2.82
CA LEU A 457 18.15 5.38 3.71
C LEU A 457 16.96 5.13 4.64
N PRO A 458 15.85 4.48 4.22
CA PRO A 458 14.77 4.14 5.15
C PRO A 458 15.24 3.24 6.31
N ALA A 459 16.10 2.26 6.02
CA ALA A 459 16.66 1.38 7.04
C ALA A 459 17.61 2.13 7.99
N ALA A 460 18.39 3.08 7.46
CA ALA A 460 19.26 3.94 8.25
C ALA A 460 18.45 4.84 9.22
N LEU A 461 17.37 5.48 8.74
CA LEU A 461 16.49 6.30 9.58
C LEU A 461 15.80 5.48 10.67
N ALA A 462 15.33 4.27 10.34
CA ALA A 462 14.76 3.36 11.32
C ALA A 462 15.80 2.97 12.39
N SER A 463 17.04 2.69 11.97
CA SER A 463 18.16 2.38 12.89
C SER A 463 18.56 3.58 13.75
N ALA A 464 18.41 4.80 13.23
CA ALA A 464 18.62 6.05 13.96
C ALA A 464 17.49 6.37 14.96
N GLY A 465 16.42 5.58 14.97
CA GLY A 465 15.33 5.64 15.96
C GLY A 465 14.03 6.28 15.47
N LEU A 466 13.88 6.57 14.17
CA LEU A 466 12.59 6.98 13.62
C LEU A 466 11.65 5.77 13.58
N THR A 467 10.38 6.00 13.96
CA THR A 467 9.35 4.95 13.86
C THR A 467 9.06 4.65 12.38
N PRO A 468 9.01 3.39 11.93
CA PRO A 468 8.78 3.06 10.52
C PRO A 468 7.52 3.69 9.91
N SER A 469 6.47 3.91 10.69
CA SER A 469 5.22 4.56 10.25
C SER A 469 5.38 6.06 9.91
N ARG A 470 6.49 6.68 10.30
CA ARG A 470 6.86 8.08 10.01
C ARG A 470 7.86 8.22 8.85
N ILE A 471 8.24 7.10 8.23
CA ILE A 471 9.16 7.07 7.09
C ILE A 471 8.32 6.86 5.83
N HIS A 472 8.10 7.93 5.10
CA HIS A 472 7.34 7.97 3.86
C HIS A 472 8.29 7.90 2.67
N THR A 473 7.95 7.09 1.68
CA THR A 473 8.82 6.85 0.51
C THR A 473 8.01 6.94 -0.77
N GLU A 474 8.61 7.52 -1.81
CA GLU A 474 8.08 7.52 -3.17
C GLU A 474 9.12 6.94 -4.14
N ILE A 475 8.68 6.04 -5.01
CA ILE A 475 9.53 5.35 -6.00
C ILE A 475 9.08 5.79 -7.39
N PHE A 476 10.01 6.31 -8.20
CA PHE A 476 9.74 6.61 -9.60
C PHE A 476 9.76 5.33 -10.44
N GLY A 477 8.58 4.90 -10.86
CA GLY A 477 8.35 3.65 -11.61
C GLY A 477 7.33 2.77 -10.90
N ALA A 478 7.27 1.50 -11.30
CA ALA A 478 6.39 0.53 -10.66
C ALA A 478 6.71 0.40 -9.16
N GLY A 479 5.65 0.32 -8.34
CA GLY A 479 5.79 0.12 -6.90
C GLY A 479 6.37 -1.25 -6.55
N ARG A 480 6.59 -1.50 -5.26
CA ARG A 480 6.95 -2.85 -4.78
C ARG A 480 5.72 -3.76 -4.85
N ALA A 481 5.91 -4.97 -5.38
CA ALA A 481 4.93 -6.02 -5.26
C ALA A 481 4.72 -6.36 -3.77
N LEU A 482 3.47 -6.65 -3.39
CA LEU A 482 3.14 -7.10 -2.04
C LEU A 482 2.15 -8.25 -2.13
N THR A 483 2.70 -9.46 -2.00
CA THR A 483 1.94 -10.70 -2.06
C THR A 483 2.41 -11.66 -0.96
N PRO A 484 1.67 -11.76 0.15
CA PRO A 484 2.06 -12.57 1.29
C PRO A 484 2.33 -14.06 0.98
N GLY A 485 3.55 -14.52 1.29
CA GLY A 485 3.96 -15.93 1.26
C GLY A 485 4.44 -16.47 -0.09
N LEU A 486 4.59 -15.64 -1.12
CA LEU A 486 5.31 -16.07 -2.33
C LEU A 486 6.83 -16.00 -2.10
N THR A 487 7.53 -17.11 -2.30
CA THR A 487 8.98 -17.23 -2.05
C THR A 487 9.84 -17.09 -3.31
N ASP A 488 9.28 -17.41 -4.49
CA ASP A 488 10.00 -17.40 -5.77
C ASP A 488 9.83 -16.11 -6.59
N VAL A 489 9.80 -14.94 -5.93
CA VAL A 489 9.65 -13.66 -6.63
C VAL A 489 11.02 -13.08 -6.98
N ALA A 490 11.76 -13.75 -7.88
CA ALA A 490 12.86 -13.07 -8.55
C ALA A 490 12.28 -11.94 -9.39
N ALA A 491 12.69 -10.69 -9.13
CA ALA A 491 12.22 -9.53 -9.88
C ALA A 491 12.65 -9.65 -11.35
N ARG A 492 11.74 -10.10 -12.21
CA ARG A 492 11.92 -10.10 -13.65
C ARG A 492 11.57 -8.71 -14.19
N PRO A 493 12.26 -8.24 -15.23
CA PRO A 493 11.86 -7.02 -15.93
C PRO A 493 10.45 -7.19 -16.50
N VAL A 494 9.64 -6.12 -16.40
CA VAL A 494 8.31 -6.06 -17.02
C VAL A 494 8.40 -6.42 -18.51
N HIS A 495 7.51 -7.28 -18.96
CA HIS A 495 7.49 -7.80 -20.33
C HIS A 495 6.05 -8.03 -20.82
N PRO A 496 5.79 -8.05 -22.14
CA PRO A 496 4.49 -8.51 -22.65
C PRO A 496 4.32 -10.03 -22.42
N PRO A 497 3.08 -10.54 -22.31
CA PRO A 497 2.84 -11.97 -22.18
C PRO A 497 3.41 -12.79 -23.36
N ALA A 498 3.72 -14.06 -23.11
CA ALA A 498 4.17 -14.95 -24.17
C ALA A 498 3.01 -15.30 -25.14
N GLY A 499 3.30 -15.27 -26.44
CA GLY A 499 2.31 -15.57 -27.48
C GLY A 499 1.95 -14.34 -28.34
N PRO A 500 1.00 -14.50 -29.28
CA PRO A 500 0.46 -13.36 -30.01
C PRO A 500 -0.33 -12.42 -29.07
N PRO A 501 -0.44 -11.12 -29.40
CA PRO A 501 -1.34 -10.21 -28.67
C PRO A 501 -2.77 -10.74 -28.65
N GLY A 502 -3.45 -10.55 -27.52
CA GLY A 502 -4.86 -10.90 -27.39
C GLY A 502 -5.75 -10.05 -28.32
N PRO A 503 -6.99 -10.50 -28.59
CA PRO A 503 -7.91 -9.79 -29.47
C PRO A 503 -8.72 -8.67 -28.77
N GLY A 504 -8.53 -8.49 -27.46
CA GLY A 504 -9.29 -7.55 -26.64
C GLY A 504 -8.73 -6.12 -26.67
N PRO A 505 -9.23 -5.23 -25.79
CA PRO A 505 -8.78 -3.85 -25.70
C PRO A 505 -7.34 -3.70 -25.18
N ALA A 506 -6.75 -2.52 -25.42
CA ALA A 506 -5.41 -2.20 -24.98
C ALA A 506 -5.38 -1.85 -23.48
N ILE A 507 -4.47 -2.48 -22.73
CA ILE A 507 -4.29 -2.30 -21.29
C ILE A 507 -2.92 -1.68 -21.03
N SER A 508 -2.91 -0.45 -20.53
CA SER A 508 -1.69 0.27 -20.19
C SER A 508 -1.44 0.28 -18.68
N PHE A 509 -0.26 -0.19 -18.26
CA PHE A 509 0.27 -0.08 -16.90
C PHE A 509 1.19 1.15 -16.83
N ALA A 510 0.69 2.28 -16.34
CA ALA A 510 1.31 3.59 -16.49
C ALA A 510 2.68 3.74 -15.80
N ARG A 511 2.85 3.20 -14.59
CA ARG A 511 4.11 3.27 -13.82
C ARG A 511 5.11 2.22 -14.27
N SER A 512 4.62 1.08 -14.75
CA SER A 512 5.41 0.01 -15.38
C SER A 512 5.81 0.36 -16.81
N GLY A 513 5.11 1.28 -17.45
CA GLY A 513 5.39 1.76 -18.80
C GLY A 513 5.16 0.72 -19.90
N LEU A 514 4.27 -0.24 -19.66
CA LEU A 514 3.90 -1.33 -20.56
C LEU A 514 2.47 -1.11 -21.09
N THR A 515 2.23 -1.47 -22.36
CA THR A 515 0.89 -1.57 -22.93
C THR A 515 0.77 -2.88 -23.70
N VAL A 516 -0.27 -3.65 -23.42
CA VAL A 516 -0.52 -4.98 -23.97
C VAL A 516 -2.01 -5.14 -24.28
N GLU A 517 -2.34 -5.96 -25.27
CA GLU A 517 -3.74 -6.26 -25.60
C GLU A 517 -4.31 -7.30 -24.63
N TRP A 518 -5.57 -7.11 -24.24
CA TRP A 518 -6.29 -8.05 -23.38
C TRP A 518 -6.53 -9.39 -24.07
N ASP A 519 -6.30 -10.49 -23.35
CA ASP A 519 -6.64 -11.84 -23.79
C ASP A 519 -7.70 -12.46 -22.84
N PRO A 520 -8.83 -12.96 -23.35
CA PRO A 520 -9.89 -13.56 -22.53
C PRO A 520 -9.48 -14.82 -21.74
N SER A 521 -8.30 -15.39 -21.98
CA SER A 521 -7.74 -16.47 -21.16
C SER A 521 -7.35 -16.02 -19.75
N TYR A 522 -7.15 -14.73 -19.52
CA TYR A 522 -6.95 -14.18 -18.18
C TYR A 522 -8.29 -13.94 -17.50
N ALA A 523 -8.47 -14.46 -16.29
CA ALA A 523 -9.73 -14.29 -15.56
C ALA A 523 -9.88 -12.86 -14.99
N SER A 524 -8.77 -12.14 -14.81
CA SER A 524 -8.75 -10.79 -14.24
C SER A 524 -7.57 -9.94 -14.71
N LEU A 525 -7.68 -8.62 -14.56
CA LEU A 525 -6.57 -7.67 -14.77
C LEU A 525 -5.35 -8.00 -13.91
N LEU A 526 -5.53 -8.58 -12.73
CA LEU A 526 -4.44 -9.07 -11.89
C LEU A 526 -3.66 -10.18 -12.58
N GLU A 527 -4.33 -11.16 -13.18
CA GLU A 527 -3.65 -12.27 -13.86
C GLU A 527 -2.86 -11.81 -15.09
N LEU A 528 -3.41 -10.86 -15.86
CA LEU A 528 -2.67 -10.23 -16.94
C LEU A 528 -1.43 -9.50 -16.41
N ALA A 529 -1.57 -8.73 -15.34
CA ALA A 529 -0.44 -8.02 -14.72
C ALA A 529 0.64 -9.00 -14.21
N GLU A 530 0.23 -10.11 -13.57
CA GLU A 530 1.13 -11.18 -13.13
C GLU A 530 1.86 -11.84 -14.30
N ALA A 531 1.18 -12.07 -15.43
CA ALA A 531 1.77 -12.62 -16.66
C ALA A 531 2.77 -11.66 -17.35
N CYS A 532 2.69 -10.37 -17.03
CA CYS A 532 3.60 -9.34 -17.52
C CYS A 532 4.75 -9.02 -16.55
N ASP A 533 4.82 -9.71 -15.41
CA ASP A 533 5.70 -9.36 -14.27
C ASP A 533 5.52 -7.88 -13.80
N VAL A 534 4.32 -7.32 -13.97
CA VAL A 534 3.95 -6.00 -13.44
C VAL A 534 3.80 -6.11 -11.92
N PRO A 535 4.51 -5.29 -11.13
CA PRO A 535 4.40 -5.32 -9.68
C PRO A 535 2.98 -4.98 -9.20
N THR A 536 2.33 -5.93 -8.54
CA THR A 536 0.98 -5.77 -7.98
C THR A 536 0.96 -6.03 -6.48
N ARG A 537 -0.07 -5.51 -5.83
CA ARG A 537 -0.36 -5.76 -4.41
C ARG A 537 -1.66 -6.52 -4.34
N TRP A 538 -1.72 -7.63 -3.61
CA TRP A 538 -2.97 -8.39 -3.46
C TRP A 538 -2.90 -9.40 -2.32
N SER A 539 -4.07 -9.83 -1.83
CA SER A 539 -4.18 -10.89 -0.82
C SER A 539 -5.37 -11.84 -1.07
N CYS A 540 -6.62 -11.38 -1.08
CA CYS A 540 -7.79 -12.27 -1.15
C CYS A 540 -8.14 -12.81 -2.55
N ARG A 541 -7.72 -12.12 -3.62
CA ARG A 541 -8.06 -12.38 -5.03
C ARG A 541 -9.56 -12.45 -5.38
N THR A 542 -10.43 -11.89 -4.52
CA THR A 542 -11.89 -12.00 -4.63
C THR A 542 -12.63 -10.67 -4.37
N GLY A 543 -11.90 -9.55 -4.34
CA GLY A 543 -12.49 -8.22 -4.18
C GLY A 543 -12.99 -7.88 -2.77
N VAL A 544 -12.39 -8.46 -1.72
CA VAL A 544 -12.82 -8.25 -0.32
C VAL A 544 -11.81 -7.50 0.53
N CYS A 545 -10.50 -7.76 0.37
CA CYS A 545 -9.49 -7.12 1.21
C CYS A 545 -9.04 -5.73 0.74
N HIS A 546 -9.45 -5.33 -0.48
CA HIS A 546 -9.05 -4.09 -1.16
C HIS A 546 -7.52 -3.85 -1.33
N THR A 547 -6.66 -4.80 -0.94
CA THR A 547 -5.20 -4.73 -1.17
C THR A 547 -4.80 -4.58 -2.64
N CYS A 548 -5.65 -5.03 -3.58
CA CYS A 548 -5.43 -4.89 -5.03
C CYS A 548 -6.01 -3.61 -5.63
N GLU A 549 -6.56 -2.71 -4.81
CA GLU A 549 -7.09 -1.45 -5.29
C GLU A 549 -5.99 -0.63 -5.95
N SER A 550 -6.25 -0.21 -7.19
CA SER A 550 -5.31 0.48 -8.05
C SER A 550 -6.02 1.63 -8.75
N GLY A 551 -5.30 2.73 -9.03
CA GLY A 551 -5.89 3.88 -9.72
C GLY A 551 -6.34 3.53 -11.13
N LEU A 552 -7.61 3.81 -11.45
CA LEU A 552 -8.16 3.73 -12.81
C LEU A 552 -8.05 5.12 -13.45
N LEU A 553 -7.10 5.28 -14.37
CA LEU A 553 -6.85 6.56 -15.02
C LEU A 553 -7.80 6.81 -16.19
N SER A 554 -8.23 5.75 -16.89
CA SER A 554 -9.16 5.83 -18.03
C SER A 554 -9.76 4.45 -18.33
N GLY A 555 -10.98 4.47 -18.91
CA GLY A 555 -11.74 3.31 -19.36
C GLY A 555 -12.67 2.72 -18.29
N ALA A 556 -13.26 1.55 -18.56
CA ALA A 556 -14.27 0.91 -17.74
C ALA A 556 -14.05 -0.61 -17.58
N VAL A 557 -14.46 -1.13 -16.42
CA VAL A 557 -14.37 -2.56 -16.09
C VAL A 557 -15.73 -3.19 -15.78
N GLY A 558 -15.81 -4.50 -15.92
CA GLY A 558 -16.81 -5.34 -15.25
C GLY A 558 -16.16 -6.19 -14.16
N TYR A 559 -16.95 -6.67 -13.19
CA TYR A 559 -16.46 -7.54 -12.11
C TYR A 559 -16.97 -8.97 -12.25
N SER A 560 -16.11 -9.93 -11.92
CA SER A 560 -16.41 -11.35 -11.83
C SER A 560 -15.40 -12.04 -10.90
N PRO A 561 -15.79 -12.41 -9.66
CA PRO A 561 -17.08 -12.14 -9.03
C PRO A 561 -17.27 -10.65 -8.72
N GLU A 562 -18.53 -10.25 -8.47
CA GLU A 562 -18.84 -8.93 -7.93
C GLU A 562 -18.16 -8.75 -6.55
N PRO A 563 -17.48 -7.63 -6.30
CA PRO A 563 -16.86 -7.38 -5.01
C PRO A 563 -17.93 -7.14 -3.94
N VAL A 564 -17.58 -7.44 -2.68
CA VAL A 564 -18.48 -7.24 -1.53
C VAL A 564 -18.74 -5.75 -1.31
N GLU A 565 -17.75 -4.92 -1.60
CA GLU A 565 -17.82 -3.47 -1.56
C GLU A 565 -17.10 -2.87 -2.77
N ALA A 566 -17.64 -1.78 -3.31
CA ALA A 566 -17.02 -1.09 -4.44
C ALA A 566 -15.70 -0.41 -4.03
N PRO A 567 -14.71 -0.30 -4.94
CA PRO A 567 -13.52 0.50 -4.67
C PRO A 567 -13.84 1.98 -4.51
N THR A 568 -12.86 2.74 -4.06
CA THR A 568 -12.88 4.21 -4.01
C THR A 568 -13.18 4.78 -5.41
N GLU A 569 -13.91 5.89 -5.47
CA GLU A 569 -14.19 6.60 -6.73
C GLU A 569 -12.88 6.91 -7.49
N GLY A 570 -12.78 6.44 -8.72
CA GLY A 570 -11.58 6.56 -9.56
C GLY A 570 -10.57 5.41 -9.42
N ASP A 571 -10.85 4.39 -8.62
CA ASP A 571 -9.98 3.22 -8.44
C ASP A 571 -10.67 1.92 -8.89
N VAL A 572 -9.90 0.83 -8.98
CA VAL A 572 -10.37 -0.48 -9.44
C VAL A 572 -9.74 -1.62 -8.62
N LEU A 573 -10.54 -2.64 -8.31
CA LEU A 573 -10.07 -3.91 -7.76
C LEU A 573 -9.60 -4.83 -8.90
N ILE A 574 -8.30 -4.82 -9.21
CA ILE A 574 -7.76 -5.58 -10.36
C ILE A 574 -7.92 -7.10 -10.23
N CYS A 575 -8.10 -7.63 -9.00
CA CYS A 575 -8.13 -9.07 -8.75
C CYS A 575 -9.41 -9.78 -9.16
N CYS A 576 -10.49 -9.02 -9.40
CA CYS A 576 -11.79 -9.56 -9.81
C CYS A 576 -12.41 -8.75 -10.96
N SER A 577 -11.62 -7.95 -11.68
CA SER A 577 -12.12 -7.11 -12.78
C SER A 577 -11.59 -7.54 -14.15
N GLN A 578 -12.40 -7.29 -15.17
CA GLN A 578 -12.11 -7.49 -16.58
C GLN A 578 -12.37 -6.20 -17.37
N PRO A 579 -11.56 -5.88 -18.40
CA PRO A 579 -11.75 -4.67 -19.20
C PRO A 579 -13.02 -4.75 -20.05
N ARG A 580 -13.70 -3.61 -20.22
CA ARG A 580 -14.77 -3.41 -21.21
C ARG A 580 -14.29 -2.66 -22.45
N ASP A 581 -13.27 -1.82 -22.28
CA ASP A 581 -12.64 -0.97 -23.30
C ASP A 581 -11.15 -0.77 -22.96
N ASP A 582 -10.47 0.09 -23.72
CA ASP A 582 -9.06 0.43 -23.47
C ASP A 582 -8.87 1.03 -22.07
N LEU A 583 -7.98 0.42 -21.28
CA LEU A 583 -7.74 0.82 -19.90
C LEU A 583 -6.36 1.42 -19.70
N VAL A 584 -6.31 2.38 -18.77
CA VAL A 584 -5.05 2.86 -18.21
C VAL A 584 -5.09 2.70 -16.69
N LEU A 585 -4.20 1.89 -16.16
CA LEU A 585 -4.04 1.61 -14.73
C LEU A 585 -2.79 2.27 -14.17
N ASP A 586 -2.86 2.79 -12.95
CA ASP A 586 -1.72 3.36 -12.21
C ASP A 586 -0.85 2.25 -11.58
N LEU A 587 -0.23 1.41 -12.43
CA LEU A 587 0.60 0.25 -12.07
C LEU A 587 1.91 0.20 -12.84
#